data_AF-A0A2N0QTK2-F1
#
_entry.id   AF-A0A2N0QTK2-F1
#
_cell.length_a   1.000
_cell.length_b   1.000
_cell.length_c   1.000
_cell.angle_alpha   90.00
_cell.angle_beta   90.00
_cell.angle_gamma   90.00
#
_symmetry.space_group_name_H-M   'P 1'
#
loop_
_entity.id
_entity.type
_entity.pdbx_description
1 polymer ?
#
loop_
_entity_poly.entity_id
_entity_poly.type
_entity_poly.pdbx_seq_one_letter_code
_entity_poly.pdbx_strand_id
1 'polypeptide(L)' 'MYHFCCTGCTEDVVWAAFNKAYALLDPNINDLDKQYESRKKIALADEPLTEDEKSEIIKMLNEAYDIHKIIDNKGTK' A
#
# COMPACT_ATOMS: atom_id res chain seq x y z
N MET A 1 10.83 19.90 -21.68
CA MET A 1 9.91 20.12 -20.54
C MET A 1 8.85 19.03 -20.64
N TYR A 2 8.93 18.01 -19.79
CA TYR A 2 8.06 16.85 -19.89
C TYR A 2 6.62 17.24 -19.57
N HIS A 3 5.75 16.87 -20.50
CA HIS A 3 4.31 17.00 -20.49
C HIS A 3 3.74 15.95 -19.53
N PHE A 4 3.10 16.39 -18.44
CA PHE A 4 2.25 15.53 -17.61
C PHE A 4 1.05 16.37 -17.14
N CYS A 5 0.12 16.63 -18.06
CA CYS A 5 -1.19 17.14 -17.73
C CYS A 5 -2.19 15.97 -17.78
N CYS A 6 -2.24 15.21 -16.68
CA CYS A 6 -3.42 14.47 -16.26
C CYS A 6 -3.48 14.53 -14.73
N THR A 7 -3.62 15.74 -14.18
CA THR A 7 -3.89 15.99 -12.76
C THR A 7 -5.37 15.70 -12.42
N GLY A 8 -5.85 14.53 -12.84
CA GLY A 8 -7.24 14.06 -12.64
C GLY A 8 -7.33 12.60 -12.22
N CYS A 9 -6.21 11.95 -11.90
CA CYS A 9 -6.11 10.52 -11.61
C CYS A 9 -5.41 10.27 -10.26
N THR A 10 -5.66 11.10 -9.24
CA THR A 10 -5.05 10.95 -7.91
C THR A 10 -5.45 9.60 -7.26
N GLU A 11 -6.70 9.18 -7.45
CA GLU A 11 -7.17 7.86 -7.02
C GLU A 11 -6.44 6.72 -7.75
N ASP A 12 -6.18 6.86 -9.06
CA ASP A 12 -5.48 5.83 -9.83
C ASP A 12 -4.02 5.69 -9.40
N VAL A 13 -3.35 6.78 -9.01
CA VAL A 13 -1.96 6.74 -8.54
C VAL A 13 -1.86 6.04 -7.18
N VAL A 14 -2.74 6.40 -6.24
CA VAL A 14 -2.84 5.74 -4.93
C VAL A 14 -3.14 4.25 -5.09
N TRP A 15 -4.12 3.91 -5.94
CA TRP A 15 -4.51 2.53 -6.18
C TRP A 15 -3.43 1.73 -6.93
N ALA A 16 -2.72 2.35 -7.87
CA ALA A 16 -1.60 1.73 -8.58
C ALA A 16 -0.45 1.42 -7.62
N ALA A 17 -0.05 2.37 -6.77
CA ALA A 17 1.00 2.18 -5.77
C ALA A 17 0.62 1.09 -4.76
N PHE A 18 -0.64 1.08 -4.29
CA PHE A 18 -1.17 0.06 -3.41
C PHE A 18 -1.12 -1.33 -4.06
N ASN A 19 -1.66 -1.50 -5.26
CA ASN A 19 -1.66 -2.79 -5.95
C ASN A 19 -0.24 -3.28 -6.27
N LYS A 20 0.66 -2.37 -6.65
CA LYS A 20 2.06 -2.68 -6.90
C LYS A 20 2.75 -3.18 -5.64
N ALA A 21 2.49 -2.57 -4.49
CA ALA A 21 3.00 -3.04 -3.21
C ALA A 21 2.49 -4.46 -2.85
N TYR A 22 1.25 -4.80 -3.19
CA TYR A 22 0.72 -6.16 -3.04
C TYR A 22 1.32 -7.15 -4.04
N ALA A 23 1.56 -6.75 -5.28
CA ALA A 23 2.13 -7.61 -6.32
C ALA A 23 3.63 -7.87 -6.15
N LEU A 24 4.38 -6.89 -5.62
CA LEU A 24 5.82 -6.99 -5.34
C LEU A 24 6.13 -7.58 -3.96
N LEU A 25 5.11 -7.93 -3.19
CA LEU A 25 5.31 -8.57 -1.90
C LEU A 25 6.01 -9.92 -2.10
N ASP A 26 7.10 -10.11 -1.37
CA ASP A 26 7.81 -11.38 -1.38
C ASP A 26 6.92 -12.48 -0.74
N PRO A 27 6.54 -13.53 -1.49
CA PRO A 27 5.70 -14.61 -0.98
C PRO A 27 6.39 -15.43 0.12
N ASN A 28 7.70 -15.25 0.31
CA ASN A 28 8.49 -15.95 1.32
C ASN A 28 8.36 -15.33 2.73
N ILE A 29 7.75 -14.14 2.85
CA ILE A 29 7.55 -13.46 4.14
C ILE A 29 6.24 -13.94 4.77
N ASN A 30 6.30 -14.88 5.72
CA ASN A 30 5.12 -15.37 6.46
C ASN A 30 4.72 -14.48 7.66
N ASP A 31 5.44 -13.40 7.90
CA ASP A 31 5.26 -12.51 9.04
C ASP A 31 4.45 -11.27 8.60
N LEU A 32 3.24 -11.11 9.15
CA LEU A 32 2.32 -10.04 8.78
C LEU A 32 2.90 -8.64 9.00
N ASP A 33 3.66 -8.44 10.09
CA ASP A 33 4.32 -7.18 10.38
C ASP A 33 5.40 -6.86 9.34
N LYS A 34 6.20 -7.87 8.96
CA LYS A 34 7.19 -7.70 7.89
C LYS A 34 6.56 -7.47 6.52
N GLN A 35 5.44 -8.13 6.22
CA GLN A 35 4.70 -7.88 4.98
C GLN A 35 4.18 -6.45 4.93
N TYR A 36 3.61 -5.96 6.04
CA TYR A 36 3.11 -4.60 6.14
C TYR A 36 4.21 -3.54 5.95
N GLU A 37 5.34 -3.67 6.65
CA GLU A 37 6.49 -2.77 6.49
C GLU A 37 7.04 -2.77 5.05
N SER A 38 7.05 -3.94 4.40
CA SER A 38 7.50 -4.08 3.01
C SER A 38 6.55 -3.38 2.04
N ARG A 39 5.24 -3.59 2.19
CA ARG A 39 4.22 -2.92 1.37
C ARG A 39 4.29 -1.41 1.50
N LYS A 40 4.46 -0.90 2.72
CA LYS A 40 4.61 0.55 2.99
C LYS A 40 5.81 1.15 2.27
N LYS A 41 6.97 0.48 2.32
CA LYS A 41 8.18 0.95 1.61
C LYS A 41 8.00 0.94 0.09
N ILE A 42 7.39 -0.11 -0.47
CA ILE A 42 7.18 -0.22 -1.92
C ILE A 42 6.18 0.84 -2.40
N ALA A 43 5.06 1.01 -1.70
CA ALA A 43 4.03 1.97 -2.08
C ALA A 43 4.54 3.42 -1.97
N LEU A 44 5.39 3.72 -0.98
CA LEU A 44 5.99 5.05 -0.81
C LEU A 44 7.22 5.29 -1.70
N ALA A 45 7.74 4.26 -2.36
CA ALA A 45 8.87 4.36 -3.27
C ALA A 45 8.48 4.76 -4.69
N ASP A 46 7.19 4.82 -5.03
CA ASP A 46 6.73 5.36 -6.32
C ASP A 46 6.89 6.90 -6.37
N GLU A 47 7.41 7.41 -7.50
CA GLU A 47 7.64 8.84 -7.77
C GLU A 47 6.45 9.50 -8.51
N PRO A 48 6.09 10.78 -8.28
CA PRO A 48 6.22 11.61 -7.09
C PRO A 48 4.85 11.68 -6.39
N LEU A 49 4.63 10.82 -5.39
CA LEU A 49 3.44 10.92 -4.55
C LEU A 49 3.47 12.24 -3.76
N THR A 50 2.36 12.97 -3.78
CA THR A 50 2.09 14.10 -2.90
C THR A 50 1.90 13.64 -1.46
N GLU A 51 2.06 14.54 -0.49
CA GLU A 51 1.89 14.20 0.93
C GLU A 51 0.47 13.69 1.24
N ASP A 52 -0.54 14.21 0.55
CA ASP A 52 -1.93 13.73 0.65
C ASP A 52 -2.06 12.29 0.17
N GLU A 53 -1.51 11.96 -1.01
CA GLU A 53 -1.54 10.60 -1.57
C GLU A 53 -0.77 9.60 -0.69
N LYS A 54 0.37 9.98 -0.13
CA LYS A 54 1.12 9.14 0.82
C LYS A 54 0.28 8.84 2.06
N SER A 55 -0.43 9.84 2.58
CA SER A 55 -1.31 9.67 3.74
C SER A 55 -2.45 8.69 3.43
N GLU A 56 -3.07 8.80 2.24
CA GLU A 56 -4.11 7.87 1.79
C GLU A 56 -3.60 6.44 1.66
N ILE A 57 -2.46 6.23 1.00
CA ILE A 57 -1.81 4.91 0.86
C ILE A 57 -1.56 4.29 2.24
N ILE A 58 -1.01 5.06 3.19
CA ILE A 58 -0.73 4.57 4.55
C ILE A 58 -2.02 4.18 5.26
N LYS A 59 -3.08 4.96 5.10
CA LYS A 59 -4.40 4.66 5.68
C LYS A 59 -4.97 3.35 5.12
N MET A 60 -4.94 3.16 3.80
CA MET A 60 -5.40 1.91 3.16
C MET A 60 -4.58 0.71 3.62
N LEU A 61 -3.26 0.85 3.74
CA LEU A 61 -2.39 -0.21 4.24
C LEU A 61 -2.69 -0.55 5.72
N ASN A 62 -2.96 0.45 6.56
CA ASN A 62 -3.34 0.23 7.97
C ASN A 62 -4.67 -0.52 8.09
N GLU A 63 -5.69 -0.09 7.35
CA GLU A 63 -6.99 -0.76 7.35
C GLU A 63 -6.86 -2.22 6.89
N ALA A 64 -6.07 -2.46 5.84
CA ALA A 64 -5.80 -3.81 5.37
C ALA A 64 -4.99 -4.65 6.39
N TYR A 65 -4.07 -4.05 7.12
CA TYR A 65 -3.32 -4.72 8.18
C TYR A 65 -4.22 -5.09 9.38
N ASP A 66 -5.08 -4.18 9.82
CA ASP A 66 -6.05 -4.46 10.88
C ASP A 66 -7.02 -5.58 10.47
N ILE A 67 -7.51 -5.56 9.23
CA ILE A 67 -8.34 -6.64 8.67
C ILE A 67 -7.57 -7.96 8.64
N HIS A 68 -6.32 -7.98 8.15
CA HIS A 68 -5.50 -9.18 8.17
C HIS A 68 -5.26 -9.69 9.59
N LYS A 69 -5.03 -8.80 10.57
CA LYS A 69 -4.87 -9.18 11.97
C LYS A 69 -6.15 -9.79 12.55
N ILE A 70 -7.32 -9.27 12.17
CA ILE A 70 -8.61 -9.85 12.56
C ILE A 70 -8.82 -11.22 11.89
N ILE A 71 -8.48 -11.37 10.61
CA ILE A 71 -8.62 -12.62 9.85
C ILE A 71 -7.63 -13.68 10.34
N ASP A 72 -6.38 -13.31 10.59
CA ASP A 72 -5.35 -14.19 11.13
C ASP A 72 -5.71 -14.61 12.57
N ASN A 73 -6.36 -13.71 13.31
CA ASN A 73 -6.96 -14.00 14.62
C ASN A 73 -8.40 -14.56 14.53
N LYS A 74 -8.90 -14.96 13.34
CA LYS A 74 -10.09 -15.83 13.20
C LYS A 74 -9.69 -17.28 13.53
N GLY A 75 -9.32 -17.47 14.79
CA GLY A 75 -8.94 -18.76 15.32
C GLY A 75 -9.03 -18.85 16.84
N THR A 76 -9.47 -17.81 17.56
CA THR A 76 -9.71 -17.94 19.00
C THR A 76 -11.20 -18.10 19.25
N LYS A 77 -11.67 -19.33 19.06
CA LYS A 77 -12.91 -19.81 19.68
C LYS A 77 -12.55 -20.65 20.90
#